data_AF-A0A4R9IA94-F1
#
_entry.id   AF-A0A4R9IA94-F1
#
_cell.length_a   1.000
_cell.length_b   1.000
_cell.length_c   1.000
_cell.angle_alpha   90.00
_cell.angle_beta   90.00
_cell.angle_gamma   90.00
#
_symmetry.space_group_name_H-M   'P 1'
#
loop_
_entity.id
_entity.type
_entity.pdbx_description
1 polymer ?
#
loop_
_entity_poly.entity_id
_entity_poly.type
_entity_poly.pdbx_seq_one_letter_code
_entity_poly.pdbx_strand_id
1 'polypeptide(L)'
;MLILNNKFNLTRFITNLFKRKEPNHLSNFSKWIKVCDEILSSIYPPLSSSFEITEDELERDSKLDFSTFKNWQLVCEEILDTEHSHIYYQKCYNELLIRGKSEDEIFKMRKFAWLTAGWLNYEQMFWEWIELDEKDIKMAIEFQYSSSIINLNKRNELLDFLELHK
;
A
#
# COMPACT_ATOMS: atom_id res chain seq x y z
N MET A 1 -33.39 25.82 -8.58
CA MET A 1 -32.98 24.98 -7.44
C MET A 1 -33.18 23.52 -7.85
N LEU A 2 -32.11 22.87 -8.34
CA LEU A 2 -32.15 21.49 -8.85
C LEU A 2 -31.94 20.52 -7.67
N ILE A 3 -32.96 19.74 -7.33
CA ILE A 3 -32.86 18.67 -6.34
C ILE A 3 -32.36 17.43 -7.06
N LEU A 4 -31.05 17.16 -6.97
CA LEU A 4 -30.45 15.90 -7.40
C LEU A 4 -30.76 14.82 -6.35
N ASN A 5 -31.80 14.01 -6.61
CA ASN A 5 -32.05 12.78 -5.86
C ASN A 5 -31.04 11.71 -6.27
N ASN A 6 -29.84 11.74 -5.68
CA ASN A 6 -28.88 10.65 -5.86
C ASN A 6 -29.16 9.56 -4.81
N LYS A 7 -30.12 8.66 -5.09
CA LYS A 7 -30.33 7.45 -4.29
C LYS A 7 -29.22 6.47 -4.60
N PHE A 8 -28.09 6.60 -3.91
CA PHE A 8 -27.08 5.55 -3.85
C PHE A 8 -27.73 4.28 -3.31
N ASN A 9 -27.98 3.32 -4.19
CA ASN A 9 -28.63 2.07 -3.85
C ASN A 9 -27.55 1.10 -3.33
N LEU A 10 -27.23 1.25 -2.05
CA LEU A 10 -26.27 0.42 -1.32
C LEU A 10 -26.53 -1.07 -1.54
N THR A 11 -27.80 -1.48 -1.66
CA THR A 11 -28.20 -2.86 -1.92
C THR A 11 -27.78 -3.33 -3.32
N ARG A 12 -27.85 -2.47 -4.34
CA ARG A 12 -27.35 -2.74 -5.70
C ARG A 12 -25.81 -2.74 -5.77
N PHE A 13 -25.15 -1.89 -4.99
CA PHE A 13 -23.69 -1.92 -4.83
C PHE A 13 -23.22 -3.22 -4.18
N ILE A 14 -23.81 -3.59 -3.04
CA ILE A 14 -23.51 -4.83 -2.31
C ILE A 14 -23.84 -6.07 -3.16
N THR A 15 -24.99 -6.10 -3.82
CA THR A 15 -25.33 -7.24 -4.70
C THR A 15 -24.45 -7.34 -5.94
N ASN A 16 -23.89 -6.23 -6.44
CA ASN A 16 -22.89 -6.28 -7.51
C ASN A 16 -21.49 -6.72 -7.01
N LEU A 17 -21.15 -6.39 -5.75
CA LEU A 17 -19.97 -6.91 -5.05
C LEU A 17 -20.01 -8.45 -4.97
N PHE A 18 -21.17 -9.02 -4.65
CA PHE A 18 -21.33 -10.48 -4.50
C PHE A 18 -21.69 -11.24 -5.80
N LYS A 19 -22.02 -10.55 -6.91
CA LYS A 19 -22.47 -11.19 -8.17
C LYS A 19 -21.41 -11.35 -9.25
N ARG A 20 -20.18 -10.85 -9.04
CA ARG A 20 -19.06 -11.30 -9.88
C ARG A 20 -18.76 -12.74 -9.48
N LYS A 21 -19.00 -13.70 -10.39
CA LYS A 21 -18.43 -15.05 -10.28
C LYS A 21 -16.94 -14.87 -10.00
N GLU A 22 -16.52 -15.16 -8.77
CA GLU A 22 -15.18 -14.85 -8.32
C GLU A 22 -14.15 -15.59 -9.18
N PRO A 23 -13.14 -14.90 -9.76
CA PRO A 23 -11.88 -15.55 -10.00
C PRO A 23 -11.36 -16.01 -8.63
N ASN A 24 -10.93 -17.27 -8.49
CA ASN A 24 -10.44 -17.86 -7.24
C ASN A 24 -9.49 -16.86 -6.52
N HIS A 25 -9.99 -16.13 -5.52
CA HIS A 25 -9.27 -15.02 -4.88
C HIS A 25 -7.93 -15.46 -4.31
N LEU A 26 -7.88 -16.69 -3.79
CA LEU A 26 -6.65 -17.31 -3.31
C LEU A 26 -5.64 -17.54 -4.45
N SER A 27 -6.10 -17.96 -5.63
CA SER A 27 -5.24 -18.11 -6.80
C SER A 27 -4.69 -16.76 -7.27
N ASN A 28 -5.52 -15.72 -7.30
CA ASN A 28 -5.10 -14.37 -7.65
C ASN A 28 -4.10 -13.81 -6.64
N PHE A 29 -4.38 -13.95 -5.34
CA PHE A 29 -3.45 -13.55 -4.29
C PHE A 29 -2.12 -14.31 -4.37
N SER A 30 -2.15 -15.60 -4.69
CA SER A 30 -0.93 -16.40 -4.90
C SER A 30 -0.10 -15.91 -6.09
N LYS A 31 -0.72 -15.39 -7.14
CA LYS A 31 -0.01 -14.73 -8.25
C LYS A 31 0.55 -13.39 -7.81
N TRP A 32 -0.23 -12.61 -7.05
CA TRP A 32 0.21 -11.33 -6.51
C TRP A 32 1.46 -11.45 -5.65
N ILE A 33 1.54 -12.46 -4.77
CA ILE A 33 2.76 -12.74 -3.99
C ILE A 33 4.00 -12.85 -4.88
N LYS A 34 3.89 -13.53 -6.03
CA LYS A 34 5.01 -13.68 -6.96
C LYS A 34 5.40 -12.35 -7.60
N VAL A 35 4.42 -11.54 -7.98
CA VAL A 35 4.65 -10.18 -8.49
C VAL A 35 5.36 -9.33 -7.45
N CYS A 36 4.94 -9.38 -6.18
CA CYS A 36 5.62 -8.67 -5.10
C CYS A 36 7.07 -9.14 -4.92
N ASP A 37 7.32 -10.45 -4.98
CA ASP A 37 8.69 -10.99 -4.89
C ASP A 37 9.57 -10.52 -6.05
N GLU A 38 9.02 -10.40 -7.27
CA GLU A 38 9.71 -9.85 -8.44
C GLU A 38 10.01 -8.35 -8.25
N ILE A 39 9.02 -7.55 -7.82
CA ILE A 39 9.19 -6.11 -7.56
C ILE A 39 10.28 -5.89 -6.50
N LEU A 40 10.22 -6.62 -5.39
CA LEU A 40 11.14 -6.50 -4.27
C LEU A 40 12.53 -7.08 -4.55
N SER A 41 12.72 -7.79 -5.65
CA SER A 41 14.05 -8.20 -6.12
C SER A 41 14.84 -7.06 -6.75
N SER A 42 14.16 -5.95 -7.09
CA SER A 42 14.78 -4.74 -7.62
C SER A 42 15.40 -3.90 -6.50
N ILE A 43 16.36 -3.03 -6.86
CA ILE A 43 16.99 -2.10 -5.92
C ILE A 43 15.95 -1.08 -5.44
N TYR A 44 15.81 -0.95 -4.11
CA TYR A 44 14.94 0.04 -3.47
C TYR A 44 15.66 0.74 -2.29
N PRO A 45 15.56 2.08 -2.17
CA PRO A 45 14.87 3.02 -3.07
C PRO A 45 15.44 3.01 -4.51
N PRO A 46 14.65 3.36 -5.53
CA PRO A 46 15.13 3.40 -6.90
C PRO A 46 16.24 4.45 -7.05
N LEU A 47 17.24 4.16 -7.89
CA LEU A 47 18.36 5.10 -8.14
C LEU A 47 17.99 6.23 -9.10
N SER A 48 16.89 6.09 -9.82
CA SER A 48 16.39 7.06 -10.79
C SER A 48 14.87 6.95 -10.87
N SER A 49 14.22 8.04 -11.28
CA SER A 49 12.78 8.04 -11.50
C SER A 49 12.42 7.20 -12.74
N SER A 50 11.26 6.53 -12.71
CA SER A 50 10.77 5.71 -13.83
C SER A 50 10.16 6.54 -14.97
N PHE A 51 9.96 7.84 -14.73
CA PHE A 51 9.43 8.82 -15.67
C PHE A 51 10.29 10.08 -15.66
N GLU A 52 10.10 10.91 -16.69
CA GLU A 52 10.79 12.19 -16.80
C GLU A 52 10.31 13.12 -15.68
N ILE A 53 11.25 13.51 -14.82
CA ILE A 53 11.05 14.46 -13.72
C ILE A 53 11.76 15.75 -14.09
N THR A 54 11.08 16.87 -13.91
CA THR A 54 11.64 18.22 -14.12
C THR A 54 12.57 18.64 -12.97
N GLU A 55 13.46 19.60 -13.22
CA GLU A 55 14.34 20.14 -12.16
C GLU A 55 13.54 20.76 -11.00
N ASP A 56 12.42 21.43 -11.29
CA ASP A 56 11.53 22.02 -10.29
C ASP A 56 10.92 20.95 -9.36
N GLU A 57 10.57 19.78 -9.90
CA GLU A 57 10.04 18.65 -9.12
C GLU A 57 11.11 18.02 -8.23
N LEU A 58 12.35 17.86 -8.72
CA LEU A 58 13.48 17.42 -7.89
C LEU A 58 13.74 18.42 -6.76
N GLU A 59 13.72 19.72 -7.06
CA GLU A 59 13.94 20.76 -6.06
C GLU A 59 12.83 20.73 -4.99
N ARG A 60 11.56 20.62 -5.39
CA ARG A 60 10.43 20.48 -4.47
C ARG A 60 10.60 19.25 -3.57
N ASP A 61 10.81 18.07 -4.14
CA ASP A 61 10.91 16.81 -3.39
C ASP A 61 12.11 16.83 -2.43
N SER A 62 13.21 17.45 -2.83
CA SER A 62 14.41 17.62 -1.99
C SER A 62 14.16 18.44 -0.72
N LYS A 63 13.16 19.33 -0.71
CA LYS A 63 12.85 20.24 0.41
C LYS A 63 11.79 19.72 1.38
N LEU A 64 11.07 18.66 1.06
CA LEU A 64 10.02 18.10 1.92
C LEU A 64 10.56 17.61 3.27
N ASP A 65 9.76 17.72 4.32
CA ASP A 65 10.10 17.20 5.66
C ASP A 65 9.18 16.03 6.02
N PHE A 66 9.79 14.90 6.37
CA PHE A 66 9.12 13.65 6.70
C PHE A 66 9.16 13.31 8.19
N SER A 67 9.70 14.20 9.02
CA SER A 67 9.81 14.01 10.48
C SER A 67 8.45 13.75 11.16
N THR A 68 7.35 14.22 10.56
CA THR A 68 5.98 14.07 11.09
C THR A 68 5.24 12.84 10.57
N PHE A 69 5.73 12.18 9.52
CA PHE A 69 5.08 11.01 8.94
C PHE A 69 5.21 9.82 9.87
N LYS A 70 4.23 8.91 9.89
CA LYS A 70 4.35 7.64 10.63
C LYS A 70 5.22 6.65 9.84
N ASN A 71 5.72 5.60 10.51
CA ASN A 71 6.56 4.61 9.85
C ASN A 71 5.84 3.90 8.70
N TRP A 72 4.57 3.53 8.90
CA TRP A 72 3.78 2.91 7.83
C TRP A 72 3.46 3.86 6.69
N GLN A 73 3.27 5.15 7.00
CA GLN A 73 3.11 6.16 5.98
C GLN A 73 4.36 6.25 5.10
N LEU A 74 5.55 6.34 5.71
CA LEU A 74 6.82 6.37 4.96
C LEU A 74 7.01 5.14 4.06
N VAL A 75 6.66 3.95 4.53
CA VAL A 75 6.77 2.73 3.73
C VAL A 75 5.80 2.77 2.55
N CYS A 76 4.53 3.12 2.77
CA CYS A 76 3.53 3.20 1.71
C CYS A 76 3.89 4.27 0.67
N GLU A 77 4.31 5.45 1.11
CA GLU A 77 4.82 6.54 0.27
C GLU A 77 6.05 6.10 -0.55
N GLU A 78 6.94 5.30 0.04
CA GLU A 78 8.14 4.82 -0.65
C GLU A 78 7.84 3.83 -1.79
N ILE A 79 6.89 2.92 -1.58
CA ILE A 79 6.73 1.74 -2.46
C ILE A 79 5.40 1.66 -3.20
N LEU A 80 4.37 2.39 -2.77
CA LEU A 80 3.02 2.35 -3.38
C LEU A 80 2.66 3.66 -4.08
N ASP A 81 3.26 4.77 -3.67
CA ASP A 81 3.18 6.01 -4.45
C ASP A 81 4.14 5.94 -5.64
N THR A 82 3.68 6.41 -6.80
CA THR A 82 4.44 6.41 -8.05
C THR A 82 4.54 7.80 -8.67
N GLU A 83 4.09 8.85 -7.97
CA GLU A 83 4.01 10.22 -8.50
C GLU A 83 5.25 11.07 -8.19
N HIS A 84 6.15 10.56 -7.33
CA HIS A 84 7.31 11.31 -6.85
C HIS A 84 8.64 10.87 -7.48
N SER A 85 9.65 11.72 -7.34
CA SER A 85 11.00 11.43 -7.81
C SER A 85 11.72 10.42 -6.92
N HIS A 86 12.77 9.80 -7.45
CA HIS A 86 13.66 8.92 -6.66
C HIS A 86 14.24 9.58 -5.39
N ILE A 87 14.43 10.91 -5.37
CA ILE A 87 14.89 11.65 -4.19
C ILE A 87 13.85 11.58 -3.06
N TYR A 88 12.57 11.68 -3.40
CA TYR A 88 11.47 11.55 -2.43
C TYR A 88 11.50 10.19 -1.75
N TYR A 89 11.56 9.10 -2.53
CA TYR A 89 11.58 7.73 -1.99
C TYR A 89 12.86 7.49 -1.16
N GLN A 90 14.00 8.01 -1.60
CA GLN A 90 15.24 7.95 -0.83
C GLN A 90 15.12 8.64 0.53
N LYS A 91 14.39 9.76 0.61
CA LYS A 91 14.15 10.46 1.87
C LYS A 91 13.21 9.68 2.79
N CYS A 92 12.19 9.01 2.25
CA CYS A 92 11.33 8.11 3.05
C CYS A 92 12.17 7.00 3.72
N TYR A 93 13.04 6.36 2.94
CA TYR A 93 13.97 5.34 3.45
C TYR A 93 14.94 5.88 4.50
N ASN A 94 15.57 7.03 4.23
CA ASN A 94 16.52 7.62 5.16
C ASN A 94 15.85 7.99 6.49
N GLU A 95 14.61 8.47 6.47
CA GLU A 95 13.84 8.78 7.66
C GLU A 95 13.57 7.52 8.51
N LEU A 96 13.27 6.38 7.88
CA LEU A 96 13.13 5.09 8.57
C LEU A 96 14.46 4.64 9.23
N LEU A 97 15.59 4.82 8.54
CA LEU A 97 16.91 4.55 9.10
C LEU A 97 17.22 5.46 10.29
N ILE A 98 16.92 6.76 10.19
CA ILE A 98 17.09 7.74 11.28
C ILE A 98 16.29 7.33 12.52
N ARG A 99 15.11 6.72 12.33
CA ARG A 99 14.26 6.18 13.41
C ARG A 99 14.73 4.83 13.95
N GLY A 100 15.88 4.34 13.49
CA GLY A 100 16.51 3.13 14.00
C GLY A 100 15.97 1.82 13.40
N LYS A 101 15.20 1.88 12.30
CA LYS A 101 14.83 0.66 11.57
C LYS A 101 16.06 0.16 10.81
N SER A 102 16.35 -1.13 10.92
CA SER A 102 17.38 -1.76 10.10
C SER A 102 16.90 -1.98 8.66
N GLU A 103 17.84 -2.16 7.73
CA GLU A 103 17.51 -2.42 6.32
C GLU A 103 16.66 -3.69 6.16
N ASP A 104 16.93 -4.74 6.94
CA ASP A 104 16.16 -5.99 6.95
C ASP A 104 14.72 -5.78 7.46
N GLU A 105 14.54 -4.96 8.50
CA GLU A 105 13.20 -4.58 8.97
C GLU A 105 12.45 -3.78 7.92
N ILE A 106 13.09 -2.80 7.29
CA ILE A 106 12.48 -2.01 6.23
C ILE A 106 12.07 -2.91 5.07
N PHE A 107 12.91 -3.85 4.66
CA PHE A 107 12.58 -4.82 3.61
C PHE A 107 11.33 -5.65 3.97
N LYS A 108 11.24 -6.14 5.22
CA LYS A 108 10.05 -6.86 5.70
C LYS A 108 8.80 -5.97 5.71
N MET A 109 8.93 -4.71 6.12
CA MET A 109 7.84 -3.74 6.11
C MET A 109 7.35 -3.46 4.68
N ARG A 110 8.26 -3.27 3.70
CA ARG A 110 7.91 -3.11 2.28
C ARG A 110 7.14 -4.33 1.76
N LYS A 111 7.65 -5.54 2.04
CA LYS A 111 6.95 -6.78 1.66
C LYS A 111 5.54 -6.84 2.25
N PHE A 112 5.40 -6.47 3.52
CA PHE A 112 4.13 -6.45 4.20
C PHE A 112 3.14 -5.44 3.57
N ALA A 113 3.58 -4.22 3.29
CA ALA A 113 2.77 -3.19 2.65
C ALA A 113 2.33 -3.57 1.22
N TRP A 114 3.22 -4.16 0.41
CA TRP A 114 2.88 -4.71 -0.92
C TRP A 114 1.81 -5.80 -0.86
N LEU A 115 1.95 -6.73 0.09
CA LEU A 115 1.00 -7.85 0.25
C LEU A 115 -0.34 -7.43 0.85
N THR A 116 -0.46 -6.19 1.36
CA THR A 116 -1.67 -5.68 2.02
C THR A 116 -2.24 -4.50 1.24
N ALA A 117 -1.80 -3.27 1.52
CA ALA A 117 -2.28 -2.07 0.85
C ALA A 117 -2.03 -2.12 -0.67
N GLY A 118 -0.88 -2.65 -1.12
CA GLY A 118 -0.61 -2.88 -2.54
C GLY A 118 -1.62 -3.84 -3.18
N TRP A 119 -2.05 -4.89 -2.47
CA TRP A 119 -3.07 -5.82 -2.97
C TRP A 119 -4.42 -5.13 -3.17
N LEU A 120 -4.81 -4.21 -2.27
CA LEU A 120 -6.05 -3.43 -2.45
C LEU A 120 -6.00 -2.58 -3.72
N ASN A 121 -4.88 -1.89 -3.94
CA ASN A 121 -4.73 -1.00 -5.09
C ASN A 121 -4.68 -1.80 -6.41
N TYR A 122 -3.72 -2.71 -6.54
CA TYR A 122 -3.41 -3.33 -7.83
C TYR A 122 -4.31 -4.51 -8.21
N GLU A 123 -4.69 -5.35 -7.23
CA GLU A 123 -5.48 -6.55 -7.52
C GLU A 123 -6.98 -6.33 -7.29
N GLN A 124 -7.35 -5.61 -6.23
CA GLN A 124 -8.76 -5.29 -5.98
C GLN A 124 -9.26 -4.08 -6.78
N MET A 125 -8.35 -3.32 -7.41
CA MET A 125 -8.67 -2.08 -8.13
C MET A 125 -9.45 -1.13 -7.22
N PHE A 126 -9.08 -1.10 -5.93
CA PHE A 126 -9.74 -0.26 -4.95
C PHE A 126 -9.08 1.12 -4.93
N TRP A 127 -9.46 1.92 -5.92
CA TRP A 127 -8.92 3.28 -6.17
C TRP A 127 -9.55 4.37 -5.29
N GLU A 128 -10.35 4.00 -4.28
CA GLU A 128 -10.73 4.93 -3.22
C GLU A 128 -9.55 4.99 -2.24
N TRP A 129 -8.45 5.65 -2.65
CA TRP A 129 -7.20 5.75 -1.90
C TRP A 129 -7.51 6.36 -0.54
N ILE A 130 -7.38 5.53 0.48
CA ILE A 130 -7.39 5.94 1.87
C ILE A 130 -5.90 6.11 2.21
N GLU A 131 -5.58 7.24 2.82
CA GLU A 131 -4.43 7.70 3.62
C GLU A 131 -2.96 7.22 3.39
N LEU A 132 -2.67 6.19 2.59
CA LEU A 132 -1.34 5.57 2.42
C LEU A 132 -0.70 5.24 3.77
N ASP A 133 -1.44 4.60 4.67
CA ASP A 133 -0.98 4.38 6.03
C ASP A 133 -1.45 3.05 6.67
N GLU A 134 -1.35 2.99 8.00
CA GLU A 134 -1.79 1.84 8.80
C GLU A 134 -3.26 1.45 8.59
N LYS A 135 -4.14 2.39 8.24
CA LYS A 135 -5.57 2.14 8.06
C LYS A 135 -5.83 1.31 6.82
N ASP A 136 -5.11 1.57 5.74
CA ASP A 136 -5.23 0.83 4.48
C ASP A 136 -4.75 -0.59 4.63
N ILE A 137 -3.61 -0.75 5.31
CA ILE A 137 -3.06 -2.06 5.61
C ILE A 137 -4.04 -2.86 6.46
N LYS A 138 -4.62 -2.24 7.49
CA LYS A 138 -5.63 -2.89 8.34
C LYS A 138 -6.87 -3.30 7.54
N MET A 139 -7.38 -2.42 6.69
CA MET A 139 -8.51 -2.72 5.81
C MET A 139 -8.19 -3.89 4.86
N ALA A 140 -6.99 -3.93 4.29
CA ALA A 140 -6.55 -5.02 3.42
C ALA A 140 -6.55 -6.36 4.16
N ILE A 141 -6.03 -6.39 5.39
CA ILE A 141 -6.01 -7.58 6.24
C ILE A 141 -7.43 -8.08 6.51
N GLU A 142 -8.36 -7.18 6.84
CA GLU A 142 -9.77 -7.56 7.06
C GLU A 142 -10.42 -8.09 5.78
N PHE A 143 -10.14 -7.49 4.63
CA PHE A 143 -10.64 -7.96 3.34
C PHE A 143 -10.11 -9.36 3.01
N GLN A 144 -8.80 -9.58 3.16
CA GLN A 144 -8.19 -10.90 2.95
C GLN A 144 -8.80 -11.97 3.87
N TYR A 145 -9.09 -11.62 5.12
CA TYR A 145 -9.76 -12.53 6.06
C TYR A 145 -11.20 -12.82 5.63
N SER A 146 -11.97 -11.77 5.29
CA SER A 146 -13.37 -11.91 4.87
C SER A 146 -13.52 -12.74 3.59
N SER A 147 -12.53 -12.66 2.68
CA SER A 147 -12.46 -13.45 1.45
C SER A 147 -11.81 -14.82 1.64
N SER A 148 -11.55 -15.24 2.88
CA SER A 148 -10.90 -16.52 3.22
C SER A 148 -9.53 -16.76 2.57
N ILE A 149 -8.83 -15.69 2.16
CA ILE A 149 -7.44 -15.76 1.67
C ILE A 149 -6.50 -16.11 2.84
N ILE A 150 -6.77 -15.52 4.01
CA ILE A 150 -6.07 -15.79 5.26
C ILE A 150 -7.04 -16.29 6.33
N ASN A 151 -6.53 -17.07 7.28
CA ASN A 151 -7.30 -17.51 8.44
C ASN A 151 -7.14 -16.55 9.63
N LEU A 152 -7.87 -16.82 10.72
CA LEU A 152 -7.87 -15.97 11.93
C LEU A 152 -6.49 -15.81 12.56
N ASN A 153 -5.71 -16.90 12.63
CA ASN A 153 -4.36 -16.84 13.21
C ASN A 153 -3.47 -15.91 12.38
N LYS A 154 -3.50 -16.06 11.06
CA LYS A 154 -2.71 -15.21 10.17
C LYS A 154 -3.16 -13.76 10.22
N ARG A 155 -4.45 -13.50 10.28
CA ARG A 155 -4.99 -12.14 10.50
C ARG A 155 -4.39 -11.51 11.76
N ASN A 156 -4.37 -12.21 12.88
CA ASN A 156 -3.82 -11.69 14.13
C ASN A 156 -2.31 -11.45 14.02
N GLU A 157 -1.54 -12.39 13.46
CA GLU A 157 -0.10 -12.20 13.20
C GLU A 157 0.20 -10.93 12.39
N LEU A 158 -0.59 -10.66 11.35
CA LEU A 158 -0.41 -9.47 10.52
C LEU A 158 -0.77 -8.19 11.29
N LEU A 159 -1.83 -8.20 12.10
CA LEU A 159 -2.19 -7.06 12.95
C LEU A 159 -1.13 -6.78 14.03
N ASP A 160 -0.54 -7.82 14.62
CA ASP A 160 0.54 -7.66 15.60
C ASP A 160 1.79 -7.07 14.94
N PHE A 161 2.13 -7.51 13.72
CA PHE A 161 3.24 -6.94 12.95
C PHE A 161 3.00 -5.46 12.60
N LEU A 162 1.76 -5.11 12.21
CA LEU A 162 1.37 -3.72 11.97
C LEU A 162 1.58 -2.86 13.22
N GLU A 163 1.16 -3.34 14.39
CA GLU A 163 1.29 -2.61 15.67
C GLU A 163 2.76 -2.42 16.08
N LEU A 164 3.59 -3.45 15.92
CA LEU A 164 5.00 -3.42 16.28
C LEU A 164 5.79 -2.32 15.56
N HIS A 165 5.37 -1.96 14.36
CA HIS A 165 6.10 -1.08 13.44
C HIS A 165 5.45 0.30 13.22
N LYS A 166 4.52 0.72 14.08
CA LYS A 166 3.91 2.07 14.00
C LYS A 166 4.92 3.22 14.08
#